data_AF-G4F7W5-F1
#
_entry.id   AF-G4F7W5-F1
#
_cell.length_a   1.000
_cell.length_b   1.000
_cell.length_c   1.000
_cell.angle_alpha   90.00
_cell.angle_beta   90.00
_cell.angle_gamma   90.00
#
_symmetry.space_group_name_H-M   'P 1'
#
loop_
_entity.id
_entity.type
_entity.pdbx_description
1 polymer ?
#
loop_
_entity_poly.entity_id
_entity_poly.type
_entity_poly.pdbx_seq_one_letter_code
_entity_poly.pdbx_strand_id
1 'polypeptide(L)'
;MHLLTLIRTNYYLKIMARFLEKRMKRFLLGGIRYIVKAPAPETINNLVGIEKILIIRPNFRLGNALISTPVIDAFRERFPSARIDYLATDKTWPLLQQRPVDHFHLLSRTAILRPWQCVTLLRRLRAQRYDLAVQVSGGSTSGFIVTRLIGARYSMGSGKGHQRWYNIEAEGKSSHAYDAIVNLTRPLGVACHNRPLLQLTDQERYQAMTKIRQLFSLHSDHSSDTDFIAIFVGGHQNKRWPLAFWLMLIDAMEACKIRYVVFLGPEEFRLLAPIEQRLMSSLYGSLCPPLPIRHFAAVLGRARLLVTPDSGPMHLAAALDVATISLVRQKKSLAFVPREAYDTILWRPEISTVIDAISANLDGQNATAPVQLASATNQPTQRVRTPPSAAPLHSSY
;
A
#
# COMPACT_ATOMS: atom_id res chain seq x y z
N MET A 1 -12.63 28.55 12.55
CA MET A 1 -12.04 27.19 12.61
C MET A 1 -13.04 26.17 12.07
N HIS A 2 -12.64 25.36 11.08
CA HIS A 2 -13.51 24.46 10.33
C HIS A 2 -14.16 23.39 11.23
N LEU A 3 -15.47 23.14 11.13
CA LEU A 3 -16.24 22.14 11.91
C LEU A 3 -15.56 20.75 11.92
N LEU A 4 -14.97 20.36 10.79
CA LEU A 4 -14.20 19.11 10.66
C LEU A 4 -12.96 19.06 11.56
N THR A 5 -12.32 20.21 11.81
CA THR A 5 -11.17 20.31 12.70
C THR A 5 -11.61 20.17 14.16
N LEU A 6 -12.72 20.80 14.55
CA LEU A 6 -13.33 20.67 15.89
C LEU A 6 -13.80 19.24 16.18
N ILE A 7 -14.40 18.56 15.21
CA ILE A 7 -14.79 17.13 15.33
C ILE A 7 -13.55 16.22 15.43
N ARG A 8 -12.41 16.60 14.81
CA ARG A 8 -11.18 15.79 14.89
C ARG A 8 -10.50 15.90 16.25
N THR A 9 -10.55 17.06 16.89
CA THR A 9 -9.85 17.34 18.16
C THR A 9 -10.70 17.03 19.39
N ASN A 10 -12.02 17.19 19.34
CA ASN A 10 -12.91 16.93 20.49
C ASN A 10 -13.39 15.47 20.52
N TYR A 11 -13.10 14.79 21.64
CA TYR A 11 -13.41 13.37 21.84
C TYR A 11 -14.91 13.05 21.77
N TYR A 12 -15.76 13.84 22.41
CA TYR A 12 -17.21 13.62 22.46
C TYR A 12 -17.88 13.88 21.10
N LEU A 13 -17.52 14.98 20.45
CA LEU A 13 -18.01 15.28 19.09
C LEU A 13 -17.64 14.17 18.09
N LYS A 14 -16.44 13.59 18.24
CA LYS A 14 -15.98 12.46 17.43
C LYS A 14 -16.78 11.19 17.67
N ILE A 15 -17.16 10.89 18.93
CA ILE A 15 -18.01 9.74 19.27
C ILE A 15 -19.41 9.94 18.71
N MET A 16 -20.01 11.11 18.94
CA MET A 16 -21.35 11.43 18.47
C MET A 16 -21.43 11.39 16.94
N ALA A 17 -20.44 11.99 16.26
CA ALA A 17 -20.32 11.91 14.79
C ALA A 17 -20.22 10.47 14.30
N ARG A 18 -19.42 9.61 14.94
CA ARG A 18 -19.33 8.18 14.59
C ARG A 18 -20.63 7.43 14.83
N PHE A 19 -21.35 7.74 15.90
CA PHE A 19 -22.63 7.13 16.20
C PHE A 19 -23.68 7.49 15.13
N LEU A 20 -23.79 8.77 14.81
CA LEU A 20 -24.68 9.28 13.77
C LEU A 20 -24.32 8.69 12.40
N GLU A 21 -23.03 8.66 12.06
CA GLU A 21 -22.50 8.04 10.83
C GLU A 21 -22.91 6.56 10.73
N LYS A 22 -22.76 5.79 11.81
CA LYS A 22 -23.17 4.37 11.84
C LYS A 22 -24.69 4.20 11.67
N ARG A 23 -25.50 5.06 12.29
CA ARG A 23 -26.97 4.99 12.19
C ARG A 23 -27.44 5.36 10.78
N MET A 24 -26.90 6.44 10.22
CA MET A 24 -27.18 6.87 8.84
C MET A 24 -26.77 5.79 7.82
N LYS A 25 -25.58 5.18 7.98
CA LYS A 25 -25.15 4.07 7.11
C LYS A 25 -26.08 2.87 7.18
N ARG A 26 -26.54 2.49 8.37
CA ARG A 26 -27.51 1.39 8.53
C ARG A 26 -28.83 1.70 7.84
N PHE A 27 -29.34 2.92 8.00
CA PHE A 27 -30.57 3.35 7.35
C PHE A 27 -30.44 3.34 5.81
N LEU A 28 -29.35 3.91 5.27
CA LEU A 28 -29.07 3.92 3.83
C LEU A 28 -28.93 2.50 3.26
N LEU A 29 -28.19 1.62 3.96
CA LEU A 29 -28.05 0.22 3.55
C LEU A 29 -29.39 -0.54 3.61
N GLY A 30 -30.20 -0.26 4.62
CA GLY A 30 -31.56 -0.78 4.74
C GLY A 30 -32.43 -0.35 3.57
N GLY A 31 -32.49 0.95 3.26
CA GLY A 31 -33.27 1.47 2.13
C GLY A 31 -32.83 0.88 0.78
N ILE A 32 -31.51 0.80 0.54
CA ILE A 32 -30.98 0.20 -0.70
C ILE A 32 -31.37 -1.28 -0.83
N ARG A 33 -31.46 -2.02 0.29
CA ARG A 33 -31.86 -3.44 0.29
C ARG A 33 -33.30 -3.64 -0.20
N TYR A 34 -34.19 -2.68 0.01
CA TYR A 34 -35.57 -2.74 -0.49
C TYR A 34 -35.70 -2.27 -1.94
N ILE A 35 -34.82 -1.36 -2.38
CA ILE A 35 -34.86 -0.79 -3.72
C ILE A 35 -34.14 -1.68 -4.74
N VAL A 36 -33.06 -2.34 -4.33
CA VAL A 36 -32.15 -3.05 -5.25
C VAL A 36 -32.29 -4.56 -5.09
N LYS A 37 -32.85 -5.22 -6.10
CA LYS A 37 -32.96 -6.69 -6.16
C LYS A 37 -31.57 -7.37 -6.08
N ALA A 38 -31.56 -8.57 -5.50
CA ALA A 38 -30.38 -9.43 -5.52
C ALA A 38 -30.03 -9.77 -6.98
N PRO A 39 -28.77 -9.57 -7.41
CA PRO A 39 -28.37 -9.89 -8.77
C PRO A 39 -28.34 -11.40 -8.99
N ALA A 40 -28.60 -11.82 -10.23
CA ALA A 40 -28.42 -13.21 -10.62
C ALA A 40 -26.94 -13.62 -10.48
N PRO A 41 -26.67 -14.84 -9.97
CA PRO A 41 -25.31 -15.35 -9.84
C PRO A 41 -24.67 -15.54 -11.22
N GLU A 42 -23.42 -15.09 -11.36
CA GLU A 42 -22.63 -15.24 -12.58
C GLU A 42 -21.23 -15.76 -12.24
N THR A 43 -20.53 -16.29 -13.24
CA THR A 43 -19.11 -16.66 -13.14
C THR A 43 -18.27 -15.76 -14.04
N ILE A 44 -16.98 -15.58 -13.73
CA ILE A 44 -16.12 -14.71 -14.55
C ILE A 44 -16.04 -15.19 -16.00
N ASN A 45 -16.11 -16.51 -16.21
CA ASN A 45 -15.95 -17.13 -17.53
C ASN A 45 -17.19 -16.92 -18.41
N ASN A 46 -18.34 -16.63 -17.81
CA ASN A 46 -19.58 -16.33 -18.52
C ASN A 46 -19.71 -14.84 -18.85
N LEU A 47 -18.75 -14.00 -18.46
CA LEU A 47 -18.77 -12.59 -18.79
C LEU A 47 -18.48 -12.39 -20.28
N VAL A 48 -19.42 -11.78 -21.00
CA VAL A 48 -19.30 -11.50 -22.44
C VAL A 48 -19.24 -10.00 -22.68
N GLY A 49 -18.24 -9.56 -23.45
CA GLY A 49 -18.10 -8.16 -23.89
C GLY A 49 -17.73 -7.21 -22.74
N ILE A 50 -16.70 -7.53 -21.97
CA ILE A 50 -16.17 -6.63 -20.94
C ILE A 50 -15.17 -5.67 -21.57
N GLU A 51 -15.60 -4.44 -21.83
CA GLU A 51 -14.76 -3.39 -22.40
C GLU A 51 -14.48 -2.27 -21.40
N LYS A 52 -15.36 -2.04 -20.42
CA LYS A 52 -15.22 -0.99 -19.41
C LYS A 52 -15.38 -1.52 -18.00
N ILE A 53 -14.33 -1.41 -17.21
CA ILE A 53 -14.26 -1.88 -15.83
C ILE A 53 -14.10 -0.67 -14.90
N LEU A 54 -14.87 -0.61 -13.82
CA LEU A 54 -14.69 0.37 -12.75
C LEU A 54 -14.26 -0.33 -11.46
N ILE A 55 -13.03 -0.06 -11.02
CA ILE A 55 -12.53 -0.50 -9.71
C ILE A 55 -12.90 0.55 -8.66
N ILE A 56 -13.58 0.12 -7.59
CA ILE A 56 -14.23 1.01 -6.61
C ILE A 56 -13.56 0.88 -5.24
N ARG A 57 -12.78 1.90 -4.87
CA ARG A 57 -12.15 1.99 -3.54
C ARG A 57 -12.00 3.44 -3.05
N PRO A 58 -13.11 4.19 -2.82
CA PRO A 58 -13.06 5.53 -2.27
C PRO A 58 -12.76 5.51 -0.76
N ASN A 59 -11.50 5.30 -0.38
CA ASN A 59 -11.04 5.27 1.01
C ASN A 59 -9.90 6.26 1.23
N PHE A 60 -9.94 7.02 2.31
CA PHE A 60 -8.91 8.01 2.66
C PHE A 60 -7.73 7.43 3.47
N ARG A 61 -7.74 6.12 3.75
CA ARG A 61 -6.67 5.43 4.48
C ARG A 61 -5.63 4.90 3.51
N LEU A 62 -4.42 5.47 3.52
CA LEU A 62 -3.31 5.14 2.62
C LEU A 62 -3.02 3.63 2.57
N GLY A 63 -2.85 2.98 3.72
CA GLY A 63 -2.55 1.54 3.78
C GLY A 63 -3.60 0.68 3.07
N ASN A 64 -4.88 0.99 3.26
CA ASN A 64 -5.96 0.24 2.60
C ASN A 64 -6.04 0.47 1.08
N ALA A 65 -5.49 1.56 0.57
CA ALA A 65 -5.39 1.82 -0.86
C ALA A 65 -4.19 1.07 -1.46
N LEU A 66 -3.06 1.05 -0.74
CA LEU A 66 -1.87 0.27 -1.11
C LEU A 66 -2.17 -1.22 -1.17
N ILE A 67 -2.82 -1.78 -0.14
CA ILE A 67 -3.19 -3.20 -0.10
C ILE A 67 -4.02 -3.61 -1.32
N SER A 68 -4.86 -2.73 -1.85
CA SER A 68 -5.69 -3.01 -3.02
C SER A 68 -4.97 -2.86 -4.38
N THR A 69 -3.74 -2.36 -4.42
CA THR A 69 -3.02 -2.13 -5.69
C THR A 69 -2.82 -3.37 -6.56
N PRO A 70 -2.64 -4.61 -6.04
CA PRO A 70 -2.46 -5.79 -6.88
C PRO A 70 -3.72 -6.15 -7.68
N VAL A 71 -4.90 -5.74 -7.21
CA VAL A 71 -6.16 -5.94 -7.96
C VAL A 71 -6.07 -5.32 -9.35
N ILE A 72 -5.43 -4.18 -9.48
CA ILE A 72 -5.34 -3.46 -10.75
C ILE A 72 -4.61 -4.32 -11.79
N ASP A 73 -3.49 -4.96 -11.41
CA ASP A 73 -2.74 -5.82 -12.32
C ASP A 73 -3.52 -7.08 -12.67
N ALA A 74 -4.17 -7.71 -11.69
CA ALA A 74 -4.97 -8.91 -11.94
C ALA A 74 -6.11 -8.63 -12.95
N PHE A 75 -6.76 -7.47 -12.86
CA PHE A 75 -7.78 -7.09 -13.84
C PHE A 75 -7.19 -6.72 -15.20
N ARG A 76 -6.03 -6.04 -15.23
CA ARG A 76 -5.34 -5.73 -16.49
C ARG A 76 -4.87 -6.99 -17.21
N GLU A 77 -4.38 -7.98 -16.48
CA GLU A 77 -3.95 -9.27 -17.03
C GLU A 77 -5.13 -10.06 -17.57
N ARG A 78 -6.25 -10.13 -16.82
CA ARG A 78 -7.45 -10.85 -17.26
C ARG A 78 -8.18 -10.16 -18.43
N PHE A 79 -8.18 -8.82 -18.45
CA PHE A 79 -8.86 -8.04 -19.48
C PHE A 79 -7.90 -7.01 -20.11
N PRO A 80 -6.93 -7.44 -20.95
CA PRO A 80 -5.89 -6.55 -21.48
C PRO A 80 -6.43 -5.37 -22.30
N SER A 81 -7.46 -5.62 -23.11
CA SER A 81 -8.09 -4.63 -23.99
C SER A 81 -9.15 -3.76 -23.30
N ALA A 82 -9.58 -4.12 -22.09
CA ALA A 82 -10.61 -3.37 -21.39
C ALA A 82 -10.04 -2.05 -20.85
N ARG A 83 -10.84 -1.00 -20.93
CA ARG A 83 -10.59 0.26 -20.22
C ARG A 83 -10.88 0.04 -18.73
N ILE A 84 -9.87 0.27 -17.89
CA ILE A 84 -9.92 0.18 -16.44
C ILE A 84 -9.94 1.59 -15.86
N ASP A 85 -11.10 1.98 -15.33
CA ASP A 85 -11.25 3.18 -14.55
C ASP A 85 -11.17 2.86 -13.05
N TYR A 86 -10.69 3.81 -12.24
CA TYR A 86 -10.57 3.63 -10.80
C TYR A 86 -11.22 4.79 -10.02
N LEU A 87 -12.14 4.48 -9.12
CA LEU A 87 -12.70 5.45 -8.17
C LEU A 87 -11.83 5.52 -6.90
N ALA A 88 -10.93 6.50 -6.87
CA ALA A 88 -10.00 6.79 -5.77
C ALA A 88 -10.46 7.99 -4.95
N THR A 89 -9.64 8.40 -3.97
CA THR A 89 -9.78 9.70 -3.31
C THR A 89 -8.62 10.61 -3.68
N ASP A 90 -8.83 11.91 -3.57
CA ASP A 90 -7.78 12.95 -3.66
C ASP A 90 -6.49 12.58 -2.90
N LYS A 91 -6.62 12.03 -1.69
CA LYS A 91 -5.50 11.65 -0.82
C LYS A 91 -4.76 10.36 -1.23
N THR A 92 -5.42 9.45 -1.93
CA THR A 92 -4.87 8.10 -2.22
C THR A 92 -4.49 7.92 -3.67
N TRP A 93 -5.05 8.72 -4.58
CA TRP A 93 -4.68 8.78 -5.99
C TRP A 93 -3.15 8.80 -6.22
N PRO A 94 -2.33 9.59 -5.49
CA PRO A 94 -0.89 9.60 -5.76
C PRO A 94 -0.25 8.22 -5.61
N LEU A 95 -0.77 7.35 -4.74
CA LEU A 95 -0.23 5.99 -4.55
C LEU A 95 -0.56 5.04 -5.71
N LEU A 96 -1.46 5.44 -6.60
CA LEU A 96 -1.92 4.63 -7.72
C LEU A 96 -1.37 5.13 -9.07
N GLN A 97 -0.61 6.23 -9.07
CA GLN A 97 0.08 6.70 -10.27
C GLN A 97 1.08 5.63 -10.74
N GLN A 98 1.29 5.55 -12.06
CA GLN A 98 2.10 4.53 -12.75
C GLN A 98 1.48 3.11 -12.75
N ARG A 99 0.26 2.93 -12.24
CA ARG A 99 -0.48 1.67 -12.34
C ARG A 99 -1.28 1.63 -13.65
N PRO A 100 -1.62 0.43 -14.18
CA PRO A 100 -2.29 0.29 -15.48
C PRO A 100 -3.79 0.62 -15.42
N VAL A 101 -4.10 1.84 -14.97
CA VAL A 101 -5.43 2.44 -14.89
C VAL A 101 -5.52 3.55 -15.93
N ASP A 102 -6.57 3.52 -16.75
CA ASP A 102 -6.74 4.46 -17.86
C ASP A 102 -7.27 5.81 -17.38
N HIS A 103 -8.25 5.81 -16.48
CA HIS A 103 -8.83 7.04 -15.92
C HIS A 103 -9.14 6.87 -14.45
N PHE A 104 -9.03 7.95 -13.69
CA PHE A 104 -9.51 7.92 -12.32
C PHE A 104 -10.55 8.98 -12.05
N HIS A 105 -11.49 8.57 -11.20
CA HIS A 105 -12.52 9.41 -10.66
C HIS A 105 -12.14 9.68 -9.21
N LEU A 106 -12.05 10.96 -8.83
CA LEU A 106 -11.60 11.35 -7.50
C LEU A 106 -12.77 11.78 -6.63
N LEU A 107 -12.95 11.08 -5.51
CA LEU A 107 -13.85 11.51 -4.45
C LEU A 107 -13.08 12.35 -3.43
N SER A 108 -13.35 13.65 -3.39
CA SER A 108 -12.82 14.52 -2.34
C SER A 108 -13.56 14.32 -1.02
N ARG A 109 -12.85 14.56 0.10
CA ARG A 109 -13.46 14.57 1.44
C ARG A 109 -14.55 15.64 1.58
N THR A 110 -14.47 16.73 0.80
CA THR A 110 -15.50 17.78 0.80
C THR A 110 -16.82 17.30 0.21
N ALA A 111 -16.83 16.23 -0.60
CA ALA A 111 -18.06 15.67 -1.16
C ALA A 111 -18.98 15.11 -0.07
N ILE A 112 -18.45 14.74 1.10
CA ILE A 112 -19.25 14.35 2.27
C ILE A 112 -20.12 15.54 2.76
N LEU A 113 -19.60 16.76 2.64
CA LEU A 113 -20.31 18.00 3.01
C LEU A 113 -21.14 18.57 1.87
N ARG A 114 -21.00 18.03 0.64
CA ARG A 114 -21.64 18.54 -0.57
C ARG A 114 -22.31 17.37 -1.31
N PRO A 115 -23.52 16.95 -0.91
CA PRO A 115 -24.18 15.76 -1.46
C PRO A 115 -24.39 15.84 -2.97
N TRP A 116 -24.56 17.05 -3.52
CA TRP A 116 -24.66 17.30 -4.97
C TRP A 116 -23.42 16.84 -5.74
N GLN A 117 -22.22 16.92 -5.16
CA GLN A 117 -20.99 16.43 -5.78
C GLN A 117 -21.01 14.91 -5.90
N CYS A 118 -21.55 14.21 -4.89
CA CYS A 118 -21.75 12.75 -4.95
C CYS A 118 -22.78 12.37 -6.03
N VAL A 119 -23.90 13.10 -6.13
CA VAL A 119 -24.90 12.87 -7.18
C VAL A 119 -24.33 13.13 -8.57
N THR A 120 -23.57 14.21 -8.74
CA THR A 120 -22.92 14.56 -10.01
C THR A 120 -21.90 13.50 -10.42
N LEU A 121 -21.08 13.03 -9.47
CA LEU A 121 -20.15 11.93 -9.68
C LEU A 121 -20.90 10.65 -10.09
N LEU A 122 -21.97 10.28 -9.40
CA LEU A 122 -22.77 9.10 -9.73
C LEU A 122 -23.40 9.20 -11.13
N ARG A 123 -23.95 10.36 -11.50
CA ARG A 123 -24.48 10.60 -12.86
C ARG A 123 -23.38 10.46 -13.91
N ARG A 124 -22.21 11.04 -13.67
CA ARG A 124 -21.04 10.94 -14.56
C ARG A 124 -20.58 9.48 -14.72
N LEU A 125 -20.47 8.74 -13.63
CA LEU A 125 -20.08 7.32 -13.66
C LEU A 125 -21.13 6.46 -14.37
N ARG A 126 -22.42 6.70 -14.12
CA ARG A 126 -23.52 5.99 -14.79
C ARG A 126 -23.54 6.26 -16.29
N ALA A 127 -23.22 7.48 -16.71
CA ALA A 127 -23.12 7.85 -18.13
C ALA A 127 -22.00 7.09 -18.87
N GLN A 128 -20.97 6.58 -18.17
CA GLN A 128 -19.91 5.79 -18.80
C GLN A 128 -20.36 4.39 -19.23
N ARG A 129 -21.48 3.88 -18.67
CA ARG A 129 -22.04 2.54 -18.92
C ARG A 129 -20.99 1.44 -18.77
N TYR A 130 -20.49 1.25 -17.54
CA TYR A 130 -19.52 0.20 -17.24
C TYR A 130 -20.12 -1.19 -17.39
N ASP A 131 -19.34 -2.13 -17.92
CA ASP A 131 -19.74 -3.53 -18.03
C ASP A 131 -19.52 -4.25 -16.71
N LEU A 132 -18.42 -3.95 -16.03
CA LEU A 132 -18.07 -4.59 -14.76
C LEU A 132 -17.70 -3.54 -13.70
N ALA A 133 -18.30 -3.67 -12.53
CA ALA A 133 -17.97 -2.84 -11.37
C ALA A 133 -17.44 -3.68 -10.21
N VAL A 134 -16.23 -3.36 -9.75
CA VAL A 134 -15.47 -4.18 -8.80
C VAL A 134 -15.32 -3.45 -7.49
N GLN A 135 -15.99 -3.93 -6.45
CA GLN A 135 -15.79 -3.43 -5.10
C GLN A 135 -14.66 -4.19 -4.40
N VAL A 136 -13.52 -3.51 -4.24
CA VAL A 136 -12.31 -4.14 -3.70
C VAL A 136 -12.38 -4.50 -2.21
N SER A 137 -13.34 -3.95 -1.48
CA SER A 137 -13.44 -4.19 -0.03
C SER A 137 -14.88 -4.37 0.41
N GLY A 138 -15.21 -5.59 0.81
CA GLY A 138 -16.54 -5.96 1.34
C GLY A 138 -16.98 -5.12 2.54
N GLY A 139 -16.07 -4.43 3.22
CA GLY A 139 -16.35 -3.54 4.36
C GLY A 139 -16.97 -2.17 4.02
N SER A 140 -16.79 -1.67 2.79
CA SER A 140 -17.03 -0.26 2.47
C SER A 140 -18.48 0.04 2.11
N THR A 141 -19.20 0.79 2.96
CA THR A 141 -20.56 1.25 2.65
C THR A 141 -20.60 2.19 1.44
N SER A 142 -19.66 3.15 1.36
CA SER A 142 -19.61 4.08 0.22
C SER A 142 -19.30 3.36 -1.09
N GLY A 143 -18.37 2.40 -1.06
CA GLY A 143 -18.09 1.54 -2.21
C GLY A 143 -19.33 0.79 -2.67
N PHE A 144 -20.04 0.14 -1.74
CA PHE A 144 -21.25 -0.60 -2.03
C PHE A 144 -22.36 0.25 -2.65
N ILE A 145 -22.61 1.44 -2.09
CA ILE A 145 -23.59 2.38 -2.63
C ILE A 145 -23.24 2.74 -4.08
N VAL A 146 -21.97 3.08 -4.34
CA VAL A 146 -21.55 3.42 -5.71
C VAL A 146 -21.73 2.23 -6.64
N THR A 147 -21.21 1.05 -6.29
CA THR A 147 -21.30 -0.16 -7.12
C THR A 147 -22.75 -0.48 -7.53
N ARG A 148 -23.72 -0.26 -6.63
CA ARG A 148 -25.13 -0.52 -6.94
C ARG A 148 -25.81 0.59 -7.75
N LEU A 149 -25.48 1.85 -7.51
CA LEU A 149 -26.17 2.97 -8.14
C LEU A 149 -25.66 3.32 -9.53
N ILE A 150 -24.41 2.95 -9.87
CA ILE A 150 -23.85 3.20 -11.21
C ILE A 150 -24.55 2.42 -12.32
N GLY A 151 -25.24 1.32 -12.00
CA GLY A 151 -25.95 0.49 -12.98
C GLY A 151 -25.04 -0.23 -13.96
N ALA A 152 -23.90 -0.76 -13.51
CA ALA A 152 -23.04 -1.60 -14.34
C ALA A 152 -23.75 -2.92 -14.69
N ARG A 153 -23.43 -3.51 -15.85
CA ARG A 153 -24.03 -4.77 -16.32
C ARG A 153 -23.75 -5.93 -15.37
N TYR A 154 -22.52 -6.00 -14.87
CA TYR A 154 -22.05 -6.97 -13.90
C TYR A 154 -21.39 -6.26 -12.72
N SER A 155 -21.44 -6.91 -11.56
CA SER A 155 -20.83 -6.44 -10.34
C SER A 155 -20.05 -7.55 -9.65
N MET A 156 -18.91 -7.20 -9.08
CA MET A 156 -18.03 -8.12 -8.37
C MET A 156 -17.62 -7.54 -7.02
N GLY A 157 -17.54 -8.37 -5.98
CA GLY A 157 -17.09 -7.95 -4.66
C GLY A 157 -17.05 -9.09 -3.65
N SER A 158 -16.68 -8.80 -2.41
CA SER A 158 -16.76 -9.78 -1.33
C SER A 158 -18.17 -9.81 -0.72
N GLY A 159 -18.79 -10.99 -0.69
CA GLY A 159 -20.10 -11.20 -0.07
C GLY A 159 -20.11 -10.89 1.43
N LYS A 160 -21.28 -10.55 1.96
CA LYS A 160 -21.50 -10.25 3.38
C LYS A 160 -22.78 -10.90 3.89
N GLY A 161 -22.61 -11.86 4.80
CA GLY A 161 -23.72 -12.64 5.36
C GLY A 161 -24.26 -13.65 4.36
N HIS A 162 -25.53 -14.02 4.50
CA HIS A 162 -26.19 -15.03 3.65
C HIS A 162 -26.84 -14.45 2.37
N GLN A 163 -26.84 -13.13 2.21
CA GLN A 163 -27.46 -12.47 1.06
C GLN A 163 -26.41 -12.14 0.00
N ARG A 164 -26.73 -12.45 -1.27
CA ARG A 164 -25.91 -12.11 -2.43
C ARG A 164 -26.08 -10.64 -2.82
N TRP A 165 -24.96 -9.93 -2.88
CA TRP A 165 -24.86 -8.51 -3.15
C TRP A 165 -24.22 -8.19 -4.50
N TYR A 166 -23.52 -9.14 -5.11
CA TYR A 166 -22.86 -8.96 -6.40
C TYR A 166 -23.14 -10.15 -7.31
N ASN A 167 -23.02 -9.96 -8.63
CA ASN A 167 -23.16 -11.07 -9.58
C ASN A 167 -22.08 -12.13 -9.30
N ILE A 168 -20.84 -11.66 -9.13
CA ILE A 168 -19.67 -12.46 -8.80
C ILE A 168 -19.25 -12.12 -7.38
N GLU A 169 -19.36 -13.10 -6.47
CA GLU A 169 -18.89 -12.95 -5.10
C GLU A 169 -17.60 -13.73 -4.89
N ALA A 170 -16.60 -13.07 -4.34
CA ALA A 170 -15.39 -13.74 -3.92
C ALA A 170 -15.67 -14.66 -2.73
N GLU A 171 -15.28 -15.93 -2.87
CA GLU A 171 -15.41 -16.93 -1.84
C GLU A 171 -14.27 -16.86 -0.82
N GLY A 172 -14.57 -17.19 0.43
CA GLY A 172 -13.60 -17.30 1.51
C GLY A 172 -13.52 -16.07 2.42
N LYS A 173 -13.81 -16.28 3.70
CA LYS A 173 -13.47 -15.30 4.74
C LYS A 173 -11.95 -15.29 4.90
N SER A 174 -11.33 -14.14 4.71
CA SER A 174 -9.92 -13.95 5.03
C SER A 174 -9.76 -13.31 6.41
N SER A 175 -8.86 -13.86 7.22
CA SER A 175 -8.40 -13.24 8.46
C SER A 175 -7.41 -12.11 8.21
N HIS A 176 -6.73 -12.10 7.05
CA HIS A 176 -5.71 -11.13 6.68
C HIS A 176 -6.12 -10.24 5.50
N ALA A 177 -5.76 -8.97 5.55
CA ALA A 177 -6.16 -7.98 4.55
C ALA A 177 -5.54 -8.22 3.17
N TYR A 178 -4.31 -8.79 3.12
CA TYR A 178 -3.64 -9.06 1.84
C TYR A 178 -4.28 -10.27 1.15
N ASP A 179 -4.52 -11.35 1.90
CA ASP A 179 -5.22 -12.55 1.42
C ASP A 179 -6.65 -12.23 0.96
N ALA A 180 -7.31 -11.22 1.54
CA ALA A 180 -8.64 -10.78 1.08
C ALA A 180 -8.62 -10.26 -0.36
N ILE A 181 -7.50 -9.67 -0.79
CA ILE A 181 -7.30 -9.19 -2.16
C ILE A 181 -7.04 -10.34 -3.12
N VAL A 182 -6.23 -11.31 -2.70
CA VAL A 182 -6.01 -12.55 -3.46
C VAL A 182 -7.29 -13.34 -3.61
N ASN A 183 -8.08 -13.48 -2.53
CA ASN A 183 -9.39 -14.15 -2.59
C ASN A 183 -10.36 -13.43 -3.52
N LEU A 184 -10.33 -12.09 -3.53
CA LEU A 184 -11.15 -11.29 -4.44
C LEU A 184 -10.81 -11.56 -5.90
N THR A 185 -9.53 -11.71 -6.23
CA THR A 185 -9.06 -11.87 -7.61
C THR A 185 -9.00 -13.33 -8.06
N ARG A 186 -9.07 -14.31 -7.14
CA ARG A 186 -9.06 -15.75 -7.45
C ARG A 186 -10.02 -16.14 -8.58
N PRO A 187 -11.29 -15.66 -8.62
CA PRO A 187 -12.20 -16.01 -9.71
C PRO A 187 -11.68 -15.63 -11.10
N LEU A 188 -10.81 -14.61 -11.22
CA LEU A 188 -10.26 -14.16 -12.51
C LEU A 188 -9.36 -15.21 -13.18
N GLY A 189 -8.86 -16.20 -12.43
CA GLY A 189 -7.96 -17.23 -12.95
C GLY A 189 -6.55 -16.72 -13.28
N VAL A 190 -6.15 -15.57 -12.73
CA VAL A 190 -4.80 -15.00 -12.88
C VAL A 190 -4.08 -14.95 -11.54
N ALA A 191 -2.75 -14.92 -11.57
CA ALA A 191 -1.96 -14.75 -10.37
C ALA A 191 -2.17 -13.33 -9.81
N CYS A 192 -2.38 -13.23 -8.49
CA CYS A 192 -2.44 -11.94 -7.81
C CYS A 192 -1.37 -11.91 -6.74
N HIS A 193 -0.51 -10.90 -6.80
CA HIS A 193 0.50 -10.65 -5.78
C HIS A 193 -0.18 -10.46 -4.41
N ASN A 194 0.34 -11.16 -3.41
CA ASN A 194 -0.12 -11.07 -2.03
C ASN A 194 0.62 -9.97 -1.25
N ARG A 195 1.06 -8.92 -1.94
CA ARG A 195 1.80 -7.78 -1.38
C ARG A 195 1.41 -6.51 -2.14
N PRO A 196 1.28 -5.35 -1.47
CA PRO A 196 1.08 -4.08 -2.15
C PRO A 196 2.15 -3.80 -3.20
N LEU A 197 1.84 -2.95 -4.18
CA LEU A 197 2.74 -2.55 -5.25
C LEU A 197 2.72 -1.03 -5.39
N LEU A 198 3.90 -0.40 -5.48
CA LEU A 198 4.04 1.01 -5.80
C LEU A 198 5.19 1.20 -6.79
N GLN A 199 4.88 1.80 -7.94
CA GLN A 199 5.90 2.18 -8.92
C GLN A 199 6.26 3.66 -8.77
N LEU A 200 7.55 3.92 -8.63
CA LEU A 200 8.15 5.25 -8.56
C LEU A 200 8.81 5.58 -9.90
N THR A 201 8.71 6.84 -10.30
CA THR A 201 9.39 7.34 -11.51
C THR A 201 10.88 7.57 -11.24
N ASP A 202 11.69 7.63 -12.29
CA ASP A 202 13.12 7.92 -12.17
C ASP A 202 13.38 9.30 -11.55
N GLN A 203 12.53 10.28 -11.88
CA GLN A 203 12.58 11.61 -11.29
C GLN A 203 12.37 11.58 -9.77
N GLU A 204 11.42 10.77 -9.28
CA GLU A 204 11.16 10.62 -7.85
C GLU A 204 12.35 9.96 -7.15
N ARG A 205 12.95 8.94 -7.77
CA ARG A 205 14.16 8.27 -7.27
C ARG A 205 15.35 9.22 -7.19
N TYR A 206 15.53 10.08 -8.20
CA TYR A 206 16.58 11.09 -8.22
C TYR A 206 16.39 12.16 -7.14
N GLN A 207 15.16 12.66 -6.97
CA GLN A 207 14.83 13.62 -5.92
C GLN A 207 15.03 13.03 -4.52
N ALA A 208 14.70 11.74 -4.33
CA ALA A 208 14.97 11.04 -3.09
C ALA A 208 16.47 10.97 -2.79
N MET A 209 17.30 10.67 -3.78
CA MET A 209 18.76 10.65 -3.61
C MET A 209 19.29 12.01 -3.14
N THR A 210 18.86 13.09 -3.80
CA THR A 210 19.21 14.46 -3.41
C THR A 210 18.80 14.75 -1.97
N LYS A 211 17.59 14.31 -1.58
CA LYS A 211 17.07 14.49 -0.23
C LYS A 211 17.87 13.72 0.82
N ILE A 212 18.26 12.48 0.52
CA ILE A 212 19.07 11.64 1.40
C ILE A 212 20.44 12.29 1.64
N ARG A 213 21.10 12.76 0.57
CA ARG A 213 22.37 13.47 0.68
C ARG A 213 22.26 14.71 1.58
N GLN A 214 21.18 15.50 1.46
CA GLN A 214 20.95 16.66 2.32
C GLN A 214 20.74 16.29 3.80
N LEU A 215 20.13 15.14 4.09
CA LEU A 215 19.92 14.68 5.46
C LEU A 215 21.25 14.30 6.10
N PHE A 216 22.14 13.63 5.35
CA PHE A 216 23.40 13.10 5.88
C PHE A 216 24.62 13.98 5.68
N SER A 217 24.60 14.97 4.78
CA SER A 217 25.73 15.89 4.53
C SER A 217 26.14 16.70 5.76
N LEU A 218 25.31 16.70 6.81
CA LEU A 218 25.60 17.33 8.09
C LEU A 218 26.43 16.44 9.04
N HIS A 219 26.62 15.15 8.75
CA HIS A 219 27.10 14.18 9.75
C HIS A 219 28.39 13.40 9.41
N SER A 220 28.91 13.32 8.16
CA SER A 220 30.31 12.89 7.80
C SER A 220 30.52 12.54 6.31
N ASP A 221 31.79 12.51 5.88
CA ASP A 221 32.32 12.01 4.59
C ASP A 221 32.16 10.48 4.43
N HIS A 222 30.94 9.97 4.36
CA HIS A 222 30.71 8.54 4.09
C HIS A 222 30.04 8.33 2.73
N SER A 223 30.64 7.45 1.92
CA SER A 223 30.41 7.26 0.48
C SER A 223 29.16 6.43 0.11
N SER A 224 28.38 5.97 1.09
CA SER A 224 27.23 5.08 0.85
C SER A 224 25.90 5.83 1.01
N ASP A 225 25.30 6.15 -0.13
CA ASP A 225 23.99 6.80 -0.35
C ASP A 225 22.77 5.91 0.08
N THR A 226 22.98 4.72 0.65
CA THR A 226 21.94 3.66 0.74
C THR A 226 21.84 2.87 2.05
N ASP A 227 22.40 3.36 3.15
CA ASP A 227 22.51 2.55 4.37
C ASP A 227 21.96 3.26 5.60
N PHE A 228 20.63 3.31 5.72
CA PHE A 228 19.97 3.82 6.92
C PHE A 228 18.70 3.06 7.29
N ILE A 229 18.41 3.08 8.59
CA ILE A 229 17.15 2.60 9.17
C ILE A 229 16.14 3.76 9.17
N ALA A 230 14.99 3.56 8.52
CA ALA A 230 13.89 4.50 8.62
C ALA A 230 13.12 4.28 9.92
N ILE A 231 12.84 5.34 10.67
CA ILE A 231 11.96 5.30 11.85
C ILE A 231 10.77 6.21 11.59
N PHE A 232 9.56 5.65 11.52
CA PHE A 232 8.34 6.45 11.40
C PHE A 232 7.60 6.51 12.74
N VAL A 233 7.54 7.69 13.36
CA VAL A 233 7.02 7.85 14.74
C VAL A 233 5.50 8.02 14.85
N GLY A 234 4.81 8.16 13.72
CA GLY A 234 3.39 8.50 13.68
C GLY A 234 2.45 7.35 14.02
N GLY A 235 1.15 7.57 13.88
CA GLY A 235 0.19 6.50 14.11
C GLY A 235 -1.24 6.96 14.27
N HIS A 236 -2.17 6.04 14.10
CA HIS A 236 -3.59 6.35 14.13
C HIS A 236 -4.26 5.89 15.43
N GLN A 237 -4.81 6.84 16.19
CA GLN A 237 -5.59 6.59 17.41
C GLN A 237 -4.78 5.83 18.47
N ASN A 238 -5.31 4.71 18.98
CA ASN A 238 -4.76 3.87 20.03
C ASN A 238 -3.56 3.01 19.60
N LYS A 239 -3.05 3.21 18.37
CA LYS A 239 -1.84 2.57 17.85
C LYS A 239 -0.58 3.42 18.04
N ARG A 240 -0.73 4.70 18.44
CA ARG A 240 0.40 5.61 18.68
C ARG A 240 1.28 5.12 19.82
N TRP A 241 2.58 5.32 19.70
CA TRP A 241 3.54 5.12 20.79
C TRP A 241 3.84 6.46 21.48
N PRO A 242 4.12 6.45 22.79
CA PRO A 242 4.42 7.67 23.54
C PRO A 242 5.76 8.27 23.08
N LEU A 243 5.92 9.59 23.22
CA LEU A 243 7.16 10.29 22.86
C LEU A 243 8.39 9.67 23.54
N ALA A 244 8.28 9.31 24.82
CA ALA A 244 9.37 8.67 25.57
C ALA A 244 9.89 7.41 24.90
N PHE A 245 9.03 6.58 24.30
CA PHE A 245 9.46 5.39 23.56
C PHE A 245 10.35 5.75 22.37
N TRP A 246 9.97 6.79 21.62
CA TRP A 246 10.75 7.22 20.45
C TRP A 246 12.09 7.85 20.85
N LEU A 247 12.11 8.64 21.92
CA LEU A 247 13.36 9.22 22.43
C LEU A 247 14.31 8.14 22.93
N MET A 248 13.82 7.16 23.69
CA MET A 248 14.64 6.01 24.13
C MET A 248 15.13 5.16 22.96
N LEU A 249 14.32 4.98 21.91
CA LEU A 249 14.77 4.30 20.70
C LEU A 249 15.90 5.08 20.01
N ILE A 250 15.74 6.40 19.86
CA ILE A 250 16.78 7.29 19.31
C ILE A 250 18.08 7.16 20.12
N ASP A 251 18.00 7.21 21.46
CA ASP A 251 19.15 7.04 22.35
C ASP A 251 19.87 5.70 22.13
N ALA A 252 19.10 4.61 22.01
CA ALA A 252 19.65 3.28 21.79
C ALA A 252 20.29 3.15 20.39
N MET A 253 19.70 3.76 19.36
CA MET A 253 20.28 3.79 18.01
C MET A 253 21.63 4.51 17.97
N GLU A 254 21.74 5.65 18.68
CA GLU A 254 23.01 6.37 18.85
C GLU A 254 24.06 5.53 19.58
N ALA A 255 23.68 4.88 20.69
CA ALA A 255 24.59 4.04 21.46
C ALA A 255 25.14 2.87 20.64
N CYS A 256 24.31 2.29 19.76
CA CYS A 256 24.69 1.23 18.84
C CYS A 256 25.37 1.74 17.55
N LYS A 257 25.54 3.07 17.38
CA LYS A 257 26.15 3.70 16.19
C LYS A 257 25.46 3.32 14.87
N ILE A 258 24.13 3.09 14.92
CA ILE A 258 23.34 2.71 13.75
C ILE A 258 22.89 3.99 13.06
N ARG A 259 23.02 4.08 11.73
CA ARG A 259 22.51 5.22 10.94
C ARG A 259 21.00 5.15 10.80
N TYR A 260 20.31 6.27 11.03
CA TYR A 260 18.86 6.32 10.90
C TYR A 260 18.31 7.67 10.46
N VAL A 261 17.08 7.64 9.94
CA VAL A 261 16.31 8.84 9.63
C VAL A 261 14.95 8.73 10.31
N VAL A 262 14.60 9.75 11.08
CA VAL A 262 13.29 9.87 11.72
C VAL A 262 12.34 10.62 10.78
N PHE A 263 11.23 9.98 10.44
CA PHE A 263 10.18 10.53 9.59
C PHE A 263 8.94 10.88 10.40
N LEU A 264 8.35 12.04 10.10
CA LEU A 264 7.10 12.50 10.68
C LEU A 264 6.01 12.63 9.62
N GLY A 265 4.78 12.29 10.02
CA GLY A 265 3.60 12.67 9.27
C GLY A 265 3.15 14.09 9.60
N PRO A 266 2.28 14.69 8.75
CA PRO A 266 1.77 16.05 8.98
C PRO A 266 0.88 16.16 10.23
N GLU A 267 0.44 15.05 10.82
CA GLU A 267 -0.41 15.03 12.02
C GLU A 267 0.40 14.86 13.30
N GLU A 268 1.72 14.75 13.19
CA GLU A 268 2.68 14.45 14.25
C GLU A 268 3.44 15.71 14.71
N PHE A 269 2.93 16.91 14.40
CA PHE A 269 3.58 18.20 14.74
C PHE A 269 4.02 18.31 16.21
N ARG A 270 3.27 17.73 17.15
CA ARG A 270 3.62 17.74 18.59
C ARG A 270 4.88 16.94 18.93
N LEU A 271 5.29 16.00 18.06
CA LEU A 271 6.50 15.21 18.23
C LEU A 271 7.71 15.89 17.58
N LEU A 272 7.50 16.89 16.72
CA LEU A 272 8.56 17.50 15.93
C LEU A 272 9.63 18.15 16.82
N ALA A 273 9.25 19.15 17.62
CA ALA A 273 10.22 19.92 18.41
C ALA A 273 11.04 19.07 19.41
N PRO A 274 10.44 18.13 20.18
CA PRO A 274 11.25 17.29 21.09
C PRO A 274 12.20 16.33 20.36
N ILE A 275 11.79 15.78 19.21
CA ILE A 275 12.64 14.89 18.41
C ILE A 275 13.76 15.69 17.75
N GLU A 276 13.44 16.84 17.17
CA GLU A 276 14.41 17.77 16.59
C GLU A 276 15.45 18.18 17.62
N GLN A 277 15.01 18.56 18.82
CA GLN A 277 15.90 18.93 19.91
C GLN A 277 16.85 17.78 20.29
N ARG A 278 16.35 16.55 20.36
CA ARG A 278 17.19 15.39 20.64
C ARG A 278 18.18 15.10 19.51
N LEU A 279 17.80 15.35 18.26
CA LEU A 279 18.64 15.08 17.09
C LEU A 279 19.69 16.17 16.84
N MET A 280 19.62 17.33 17.48
CA MET A 280 20.66 18.36 17.36
C MET A 280 22.05 17.88 17.82
N SER A 281 22.11 16.93 18.75
CA SER A 281 23.35 16.32 19.25
C SER A 281 23.59 14.90 18.72
N SER A 282 22.80 14.47 17.72
CA SER A 282 22.92 13.15 17.11
C SER A 282 24.14 13.08 16.20
N LEU A 283 24.84 11.94 16.20
CA LEU A 283 25.96 11.68 15.29
C LEU A 283 25.52 10.80 14.10
N TYR A 284 24.50 9.96 14.29
CA TYR A 284 24.09 8.95 13.31
C TYR A 284 22.68 9.16 12.76
N GLY A 285 21.90 10.05 13.37
CA GLY A 285 20.50 10.29 13.11
C GLY A 285 20.25 11.58 12.36
N SER A 286 19.15 11.62 11.61
CA SER A 286 18.68 12.85 10.98
C SER A 286 17.16 12.93 11.00
N LEU A 287 16.64 14.15 11.05
CA LEU A 287 15.21 14.42 11.02
C LEU A 287 14.75 14.71 9.59
N CYS A 288 13.84 13.90 9.07
CA CYS A 288 13.12 14.23 7.84
C CYS A 288 11.74 14.82 8.17
N PRO A 289 11.50 16.11 7.90
CA PRO A 289 10.18 16.70 8.07
C PRO A 289 9.15 16.08 7.11
N PRO A 290 7.85 16.30 7.31
CA PRO A 290 6.80 15.74 6.46
C PRO A 290 7.01 16.04 4.98
N LEU A 291 6.96 14.99 4.14
CA LEU A 291 7.07 15.09 2.70
C LEU A 291 5.74 14.75 2.00
N PRO A 292 5.52 15.24 0.77
CA PRO A 292 4.50 14.69 -0.11
C PRO A 292 4.65 13.17 -0.22
N ILE A 293 3.53 12.44 -0.26
CA ILE A 293 3.52 11.00 -0.02
C ILE A 293 4.42 10.20 -0.98
N ARG A 294 4.52 10.62 -2.25
CA ARG A 294 5.39 9.96 -3.23
C ARG A 294 6.87 10.28 -3.04
N HIS A 295 7.20 11.50 -2.60
CA HIS A 295 8.57 11.85 -2.22
C HIS A 295 8.99 11.09 -0.95
N PHE A 296 8.10 10.97 0.03
CA PHE A 296 8.31 10.10 1.19
C PHE A 296 8.53 8.65 0.76
N ALA A 297 7.69 8.12 -0.13
CA ALA A 297 7.85 6.77 -0.67
C ALA A 297 9.22 6.58 -1.34
N ALA A 298 9.67 7.55 -2.14
CA ALA A 298 10.94 7.47 -2.83
C ALA A 298 12.15 7.49 -1.89
N VAL A 299 12.12 8.33 -0.84
CA VAL A 299 13.16 8.32 0.20
C VAL A 299 13.11 7.01 1.00
N LEU A 300 11.91 6.57 1.38
CA LEU A 300 11.71 5.32 2.12
C LEU A 300 12.21 4.10 1.34
N GLY A 301 12.02 4.07 0.02
CA GLY A 301 12.49 2.99 -0.87
C GLY A 301 14.02 2.85 -0.95
N ARG A 302 14.78 3.72 -0.29
CA ARG A 302 16.24 3.62 -0.13
C ARG A 302 16.68 3.20 1.26
N ALA A 303 15.75 3.11 2.22
CA ALA A 303 16.03 2.60 3.55
C ALA A 303 16.22 1.08 3.49
N ARG A 304 17.08 0.54 4.37
CA ARG A 304 17.23 -0.92 4.51
C ARG A 304 16.05 -1.57 5.21
N LEU A 305 15.47 -0.83 6.15
CA LEU A 305 14.46 -1.31 7.07
C LEU A 305 13.63 -0.12 7.56
N LEU A 306 12.33 -0.33 7.75
CA LEU A 306 11.43 0.61 8.39
C LEU A 306 10.98 0.09 9.76
N VAL A 307 11.28 0.83 10.82
CA VAL A 307 10.67 0.67 12.14
C VAL A 307 9.46 1.59 12.23
N THR A 308 8.26 1.02 12.40
CA THR A 308 7.02 1.81 12.36
C THR A 308 5.90 1.15 13.16
N PRO A 309 4.95 1.92 13.71
CA PRO A 309 3.67 1.38 14.16
C PRO A 309 2.82 0.92 12.96
N ASP A 310 1.80 0.09 13.24
CA ASP A 310 0.77 -0.27 12.25
C ASP A 310 0.02 0.98 11.76
N SER A 311 0.48 1.48 10.62
CA SER A 311 0.02 2.69 9.97
C SER A 311 0.30 2.64 8.46
N GLY A 312 -0.09 3.69 7.73
CA GLY A 312 0.07 3.75 6.26
C GLY A 312 1.51 3.49 5.78
N PRO A 313 2.54 4.10 6.37
CA PRO A 313 3.94 3.87 6.02
C PRO A 313 4.40 2.41 6.05
N MET A 314 3.88 1.59 6.96
CA MET A 314 4.17 0.15 7.01
C MET A 314 3.82 -0.54 5.68
N HIS A 315 2.64 -0.25 5.14
CA HIS A 315 2.23 -0.80 3.84
C HIS A 315 2.93 -0.13 2.66
N LEU A 316 3.44 1.09 2.86
CA LEU A 316 4.21 1.79 1.84
C LEU A 316 5.59 1.16 1.68
N ALA A 317 6.27 0.85 2.79
CA ALA A 317 7.48 0.05 2.80
C ALA A 317 7.24 -1.31 2.15
N ALA A 318 6.13 -1.97 2.50
CA ALA A 318 5.78 -3.23 1.87
C ALA A 318 5.58 -3.10 0.35
N ALA A 319 5.01 -2.00 -0.13
CA ALA A 319 4.83 -1.73 -1.56
C ALA A 319 6.13 -1.44 -2.33
N LEU A 320 7.22 -1.19 -1.61
CA LEU A 320 8.54 -0.83 -2.10
C LEU A 320 9.57 -1.93 -1.84
N ASP A 321 9.15 -3.07 -1.33
CA ASP A 321 10.01 -4.17 -0.88
C ASP A 321 11.07 -3.76 0.15
N VAL A 322 10.74 -2.76 0.98
CA VAL A 322 11.53 -2.39 2.15
C VAL A 322 11.09 -3.24 3.33
N ALA A 323 12.05 -3.88 4.00
CA ALA A 323 11.77 -4.68 5.19
C ALA A 323 11.10 -3.84 6.28
N THR A 324 10.26 -4.46 7.11
CA THR A 324 9.55 -3.75 8.17
C THR A 324 9.72 -4.40 9.55
N ILE A 325 9.98 -3.59 10.57
CA ILE A 325 9.72 -3.93 11.98
C ILE A 325 8.41 -3.23 12.37
N SER A 326 7.35 -4.03 12.47
CA SER A 326 6.00 -3.58 12.78
C SER A 326 5.77 -3.56 14.29
N LEU A 327 5.63 -2.38 14.89
CA LEU A 327 5.36 -2.18 16.32
C LEU A 327 3.86 -2.26 16.61
N VAL A 328 3.40 -3.42 17.07
CA VAL A 328 1.97 -3.72 17.21
C VAL A 328 1.48 -3.54 18.64
N ARG A 329 0.40 -2.77 18.82
CA ARG A 329 -0.28 -2.57 20.12
C ARG A 329 -1.68 -3.17 20.24
N GLN A 330 -2.30 -3.51 19.11
CA GLN A 330 -3.71 -3.91 19.01
C GLN A 330 -3.83 -5.25 18.27
N LYS A 331 -4.58 -6.23 18.79
CA LYS A 331 -4.65 -7.56 18.17
C LYS A 331 -5.19 -7.51 16.73
N LYS A 332 -6.13 -6.59 16.47
CA LYS A 332 -6.72 -6.37 15.13
C LYS A 332 -5.71 -5.90 14.09
N SER A 333 -4.57 -5.35 14.50
CA SER A 333 -3.49 -4.92 13.63
C SER A 333 -2.76 -6.08 12.96
N LEU A 334 -2.74 -7.25 13.61
CA LEU A 334 -2.09 -8.46 13.06
C LEU A 334 -2.73 -8.93 11.75
N ALA A 335 -3.96 -8.50 11.46
CA ALA A 335 -4.63 -8.76 10.19
C ALA A 335 -4.13 -7.89 9.03
N PHE A 336 -3.19 -6.97 9.28
CA PHE A 336 -2.71 -5.99 8.30
C PHE A 336 -1.18 -5.94 8.18
N VAL A 337 -0.43 -6.61 9.06
CA VAL A 337 1.03 -6.52 9.03
C VAL A 337 1.59 -7.25 7.81
N PRO A 338 2.67 -6.75 7.19
CA PRO A 338 3.44 -7.52 6.21
C PRO A 338 3.95 -8.84 6.82
N ARG A 339 4.12 -9.88 5.98
CA ARG A 339 4.46 -11.25 6.42
C ARG A 339 5.55 -11.90 5.56
N GLU A 340 6.40 -11.13 4.89
CA GLU A 340 7.54 -11.72 4.18
C GLU A 340 8.58 -12.22 5.18
N ALA A 341 9.49 -13.10 4.75
CA ALA A 341 10.51 -13.67 5.62
C ALA A 341 11.42 -12.63 6.29
N TYR A 342 11.61 -11.48 5.64
CA TYR A 342 12.40 -10.36 6.13
C TYR A 342 11.58 -9.32 6.94
N ASP A 343 10.26 -9.50 7.05
CA ASP A 343 9.38 -8.66 7.87
C ASP A 343 9.32 -9.20 9.30
N THR A 344 9.43 -8.31 10.29
CA THR A 344 9.39 -8.65 11.72
C THR A 344 8.20 -7.99 12.39
N ILE A 345 7.48 -8.74 13.22
CA ILE A 345 6.31 -8.27 13.96
C ILE A 345 6.62 -8.30 15.45
N LEU A 346 6.62 -7.14 16.10
CA LEU A 346 6.89 -7.03 17.53
C LEU A 346 5.62 -6.60 18.28
N TRP A 347 5.15 -7.45 19.19
CA TRP A 347 3.99 -7.17 20.02
C TRP A 347 4.39 -6.41 21.28
N ARG A 348 4.04 -5.12 21.34
CA ARG A 348 4.34 -4.23 22.49
C ARG A 348 5.80 -4.39 23.01
N PRO A 349 6.81 -4.32 22.12
CA PRO A 349 8.19 -4.58 22.52
C PRO A 349 8.76 -3.52 23.46
N GLU A 350 9.79 -3.93 24.19
CA GLU A 350 10.76 -3.03 24.81
C GLU A 350 11.79 -2.54 23.78
N ILE A 351 12.56 -1.52 24.12
CA ILE A 351 13.54 -0.91 23.21
C ILE A 351 14.64 -1.91 22.83
N SER A 352 15.13 -2.70 23.79
CA SER A 352 16.12 -3.76 23.56
C SER A 352 15.68 -4.71 22.46
N THR A 353 14.43 -5.21 22.53
CA THR A 353 13.86 -6.11 21.52
C THR A 353 13.78 -5.46 20.13
N VAL A 354 13.54 -4.14 20.06
CA VAL A 354 13.55 -3.42 18.78
C VAL A 354 14.97 -3.36 18.22
N ILE A 355 15.97 -3.05 19.05
CA ILE A 355 17.38 -3.00 18.64
C ILE A 355 17.87 -4.38 18.20
N ASP A 356 17.58 -5.44 18.96
CA ASP A 356 17.95 -6.81 18.60
C ASP A 356 17.38 -7.20 17.23
N ALA A 357 16.11 -6.84 16.97
CA ALA A 357 15.47 -7.08 15.68
C ALA A 357 16.11 -6.28 14.54
N ILE A 358 16.55 -5.03 14.79
CA ILE A 358 17.27 -4.22 13.79
C ILE A 358 18.62 -4.89 13.47
N SER A 359 19.40 -5.25 14.49
CA SER A 359 20.70 -5.89 14.32
C SER A 359 20.58 -7.22 13.57
N ALA A 360 19.63 -8.08 13.96
CA ALA A 360 19.39 -9.35 13.27
C ALA A 360 19.02 -9.17 11.79
N ASN A 361 18.26 -8.12 11.46
CA ASN A 361 17.92 -7.81 10.06
C ASN A 361 19.14 -7.33 9.26
N LEU A 362 19.98 -6.48 9.86
CA LEU A 362 21.22 -6.01 9.26
C LEU A 362 22.19 -7.17 8.97
N ASP A 363 22.36 -8.07 9.93
CA ASP A 363 23.23 -9.25 9.79
C ASP A 363 22.72 -10.23 8.72
N GLY A 364 21.41 -10.51 8.71
CA GLY A 364 20.80 -11.40 7.72
C GLY A 364 20.87 -10.88 6.28
N GLN A 365 20.75 -9.56 6.09
CA GLN A 365 20.93 -8.93 4.77
C GLN A 365 22.38 -8.93 4.30
N ASN A 366 23.34 -8.77 5.23
CA ASN A 366 24.76 -8.83 4.89
C ASN A 366 25.17 -10.26 4.48
N ALA A 367 24.57 -11.30 5.07
CA ALA A 367 24.82 -12.69 4.72
C ALA A 367 24.19 -13.12 3.37
N THR A 368 23.21 -12.38 2.86
CA THR A 368 22.48 -12.67 1.60
C THR A 368 22.87 -11.76 0.45
N ALA A 369 23.85 -10.86 0.62
CA ALA A 369 24.34 -10.00 -0.44
C ALA A 369 24.95 -10.86 -1.59
N PRO A 370 24.50 -10.70 -2.84
CA PRO A 370 25.06 -11.46 -3.96
C PRO A 370 26.50 -11.00 -4.22
N VAL A 371 27.39 -11.98 -4.35
CA VAL A 371 28.67 -11.84 -5.07
C VAL A 371 28.37 -11.09 -6.36
N GLN A 372 29.07 -9.97 -6.56
CA GLN A 372 28.98 -9.14 -7.77
C GLN A 372 29.06 -10.02 -9.02
N LEU A 373 27.94 -10.19 -9.73
CA LEU A 373 27.98 -10.71 -11.09
C LEU A 373 28.59 -9.60 -11.96
N ALA A 374 29.88 -9.73 -12.20
CA ALA A 374 30.59 -9.00 -13.22
C ALA A 374 29.85 -9.17 -14.57
N SER A 375 29.73 -8.04 -15.25
CA SER A 375 29.28 -7.88 -16.62
C SER A 375 29.76 -9.00 -17.55
N ALA A 376 28.82 -9.76 -18.11
CA ALA A 376 29.06 -10.56 -19.31
C ALA A 376 27.98 -10.20 -20.35
N THR A 377 28.33 -9.30 -21.24
CA THR A 377 27.69 -9.10 -22.54
C THR A 377 27.70 -10.41 -23.32
N ASN A 378 26.54 -11.04 -23.52
CA ASN A 378 26.39 -12.11 -24.50
C ASN A 378 25.45 -11.64 -25.62
N GLN A 379 26.06 -11.25 -26.74
CA GLN A 379 25.43 -11.27 -28.06
C GLN A 379 25.22 -12.72 -28.52
N PRO A 380 24.18 -13.02 -29.30
CA PRO A 380 23.97 -14.37 -29.82
C PRO A 380 24.80 -14.60 -31.09
N THR A 381 25.91 -15.33 -30.98
CA THR A 381 26.63 -15.85 -32.15
C THR A 381 25.87 -16.98 -32.81
N GLN A 382 25.47 -16.74 -34.06
CA GLN A 382 24.98 -17.73 -35.02
C GLN A 382 26.00 -18.86 -35.19
N ARG A 383 25.58 -20.12 -34.99
CA ARG A 383 26.34 -21.30 -35.43
C ARG A 383 26.08 -21.55 -36.91
N VAL A 384 27.05 -21.21 -37.76
CA VAL A 384 27.14 -21.69 -39.14
C VAL A 384 27.71 -23.12 -39.12
N ARG A 385 27.00 -24.06 -39.75
CA ARG A 385 27.46 -25.43 -40.03
C ARG A 385 28.32 -25.42 -41.30
N THR A 386 29.47 -26.08 -41.26
CA THR A 386 30.20 -26.54 -42.46
C THR A 386 30.37 -28.08 -42.41
N PRO A 387 30.31 -28.80 -43.55
CA PRO A 387 30.25 -30.27 -43.62
C PRO A 387 31.65 -30.87 -43.95
N PRO A 388 31.83 -32.21 -44.13
CA PRO A 388 32.93 -32.97 -43.54
C PRO A 388 34.10 -33.26 -44.49
N SER A 389 35.25 -33.69 -43.93
CA SER A 389 36.34 -34.27 -44.70
C SER A 389 36.94 -35.51 -44.02
N ALA A 390 36.76 -36.64 -44.72
CA ALA A 390 37.62 -37.80 -44.91
C ALA A 390 38.44 -38.39 -43.75
N ALA A 391 38.13 -39.65 -43.45
CA ALA A 391 39.05 -40.63 -42.86
C ALA A 391 40.09 -41.12 -43.89
N PRO A 392 41.18 -41.72 -43.43
CA PRO A 392 41.58 -42.99 -44.02
C PRO A 392 41.83 -44.11 -42.99
N LEU A 393 41.65 -45.31 -43.52
CA LEU A 393 41.81 -46.65 -42.96
C LEU A 393 43.27 -46.98 -42.59
N HIS A 394 43.45 -47.83 -41.57
CA HIS A 394 44.41 -48.96 -41.48
C HIS A 394 44.09 -49.71 -40.17
N SER A 395 43.42 -50.87 -40.18
CA SER A 395 43.86 -52.25 -40.48
C SER A 395 44.82 -52.88 -39.44
N SER A 396 44.30 -53.93 -38.78
CA SER A 396 45.00 -55.16 -38.33
C SER A 396 46.00 -54.98 -37.18
N TYR A 397 45.77 -55.53 -35.98
CA TYR A 397 45.71 -56.96 -35.65
C TYR A 397 44.98 -57.20 -34.32
#